data_AF-A0A9X4JWI2-F1
#
_entry.id   AF-A0A9X4JWI2-F1
#
_cell.length_a   1.000
_cell.length_b   1.000
_cell.length_c   1.000
_cell.angle_alpha   90.00
_cell.angle_beta   90.00
_cell.angle_gamma   90.00
#
_symmetry.space_group_name_H-M   'P 1'
#
loop_
_entity.id
_entity.type
_entity.pdbx_description
1 polymer ?
#
loop_
_entity_poly.entity_id
_entity_poly.type
_entity_poly.pdbx_seq_one_letter_code
_entity_poly.pdbx_strand_id
1 'polypeptide(L)'
;MIPYNCGSGRCGAYDMEYIGGGDWKCPNCGKIVAFGEPDEDDEDSGESLSVWDAADIYFSNGCDEDYMFGYTHEELVKAHGQ
;
A
#
# COMPACT_ATOMS: atom_id res chain seq x y z
N MET A 1 5.09 0.65 16.83
CA MET A 1 3.96 -0.15 17.35
C MET A 1 2.84 0.81 17.68
N ILE A 2 1.89 0.99 16.76
CA ILE A 2 0.74 1.87 16.98
C ILE A 2 -0.19 1.11 17.94
N PRO A 3 -0.54 1.66 19.11
CA PRO A 3 -1.43 0.97 20.03
C PRO A 3 -2.80 0.82 19.36
N TYR A 4 -3.27 -0.41 19.20
CA TYR A 4 -4.57 -0.76 18.62
C TYR A 4 -5.70 -0.31 19.56
N ASN A 5 -5.87 1.00 19.68
CA ASN A 5 -7.01 1.63 20.31
C ASN A 5 -8.18 1.54 19.33
N CYS A 6 -9.41 1.33 19.80
CA CYS A 6 -10.62 1.13 18.97
C CYS A 6 -11.04 2.42 18.17
N GLY A 7 -10.11 3.03 17.43
CA GLY A 7 -10.25 4.15 16.48
C GLY A 7 -10.91 5.41 17.03
N SER A 8 -11.19 5.47 18.31
CA SER A 8 -12.04 6.47 18.93
C SER A 8 -11.52 6.62 20.35
N GLY A 9 -10.73 7.67 20.58
CA GLY A 9 -9.91 7.94 21.76
C GLY A 9 -10.64 8.07 23.11
N ARG A 10 -11.80 7.41 23.26
CA ARG A 10 -12.62 7.38 24.47
C ARG A 10 -12.80 6.00 25.08
N CYS A 11 -12.58 4.91 24.36
CA CYS A 11 -12.85 3.56 24.89
C CYS A 11 -11.64 2.87 25.52
N GLY A 12 -10.41 3.28 25.16
CA GLY A 12 -9.15 2.79 25.78
C GLY A 12 -8.96 1.27 25.76
N ALA A 13 -9.82 0.56 25.03
CA ALA A 13 -9.85 -0.88 25.00
C ALA A 13 -8.86 -1.37 23.97
N TYR A 14 -7.85 -2.10 24.44
CA TYR A 14 -6.89 -2.83 23.63
C TYR A 14 -7.35 -4.27 23.36
N ASP A 15 -8.32 -4.76 24.14
CA ASP A 15 -8.88 -6.10 24.03
C ASP A 15 -10.10 -6.05 23.10
N MET A 16 -9.91 -6.44 21.83
CA MET A 16 -10.98 -6.60 20.85
C MET A 16 -11.31 -8.09 20.66
N GLU A 17 -12.59 -8.44 20.60
CA GLU A 17 -13.05 -9.81 20.39
C GLU A 17 -13.24 -10.07 18.89
N TYR A 18 -12.58 -11.09 18.35
CA TYR A 18 -12.79 -11.50 16.96
C TYR A 18 -14.16 -12.17 16.81
N ILE A 19 -14.98 -11.67 15.89
CA ILE A 19 -16.34 -12.17 15.64
C ILE A 19 -16.46 -13.00 14.35
N GLY A 20 -15.39 -13.08 13.55
CA GLY A 20 -15.35 -13.81 12.28
C GLY A 20 -15.23 -12.88 11.07
N GLY A 21 -14.72 -13.38 9.94
CA GLY A 21 -14.69 -12.65 8.66
C GLY A 21 -13.71 -11.47 8.58
N GLY A 22 -12.72 -11.38 9.49
CA GLY A 22 -11.85 -10.20 9.57
C GLY A 22 -12.39 -9.08 10.46
N ASP A 23 -13.56 -9.29 11.08
CA ASP A 23 -14.22 -8.33 11.96
C ASP A 23 -13.86 -8.54 13.43
N TRP A 24 -13.62 -7.43 14.10
CA TRP A 24 -13.25 -7.36 15.51
C TRP A 24 -14.19 -6.43 16.26
N LYS A 25 -14.79 -6.90 17.35
CA LYS A 25 -15.73 -6.15 18.16
C LYS A 25 -15.09 -5.69 19.45
N CYS A 26 -15.16 -4.41 19.74
CA CYS A 26 -14.80 -3.87 21.04
C CYS A 26 -15.87 -4.24 22.08
N PRO A 27 -15.53 -4.95 23.18
CA PRO A 27 -16.49 -5.34 24.20
C PRO A 27 -16.98 -4.15 25.04
N ASN A 28 -16.22 -3.04 25.06
CA ASN A 28 -16.52 -1.87 25.89
C ASN A 28 -17.54 -0.93 25.21
N CYS A 29 -17.40 -0.67 23.91
CA CYS A 29 -18.30 0.23 23.18
C CYS A 29 -19.17 -0.47 22.12
N GLY A 30 -18.98 -1.78 21.90
CA GLY A 30 -19.72 -2.55 20.92
C GLY A 30 -19.37 -2.26 19.46
N LYS A 31 -18.38 -1.38 19.20
CA LYS A 31 -17.94 -1.02 17.86
C LYS A 31 -17.28 -2.22 17.18
N ILE A 32 -17.72 -2.52 15.97
CA ILE A 32 -17.10 -3.53 15.12
C ILE A 32 -16.16 -2.78 14.17
N VAL A 33 -14.91 -3.21 14.12
CA VAL A 33 -13.90 -2.75 13.17
C VAL A 33 -13.52 -3.93 12.29
N ALA A 34 -13.69 -3.78 10.98
CA ALA A 34 -13.17 -4.72 9.99
C ALA A 34 -11.70 -4.37 9.76
N PHE A 35 -10.77 -5.27 10.08
CA PHE A 35 -9.37 -5.18 9.66
C PHE A 35 -9.12 -6.05 8.41
N GLY A 36 -10.20 -6.59 7.82
CA GLY A 36 -10.18 -7.62 6.79
C GLY A 36 -10.53 -7.15 5.39
N GLU A 37 -10.81 -5.86 5.17
CA GLU A 37 -10.76 -5.31 3.82
C GLU A 37 -9.31 -4.82 3.64
N PRO A 38 -8.54 -5.28 2.64
CA PRO A 38 -7.47 -4.44 2.16
C PRO A 38 -8.15 -3.12 1.80
N ASP A 39 -7.74 -2.01 2.41
CA ASP A 39 -7.95 -0.75 1.73
C ASP A 39 -7.39 -1.00 0.32
N GLU A 40 -8.23 -0.96 -0.72
CA GLU A 40 -7.78 -0.82 -2.12
C GLU A 40 -7.11 0.56 -2.35
N ASP A 41 -6.64 1.16 -1.24
CA ASP A 41 -5.83 2.34 -1.04
C ASP A 41 -4.50 1.93 -0.37
N ASP A 42 -3.95 0.76 -0.75
CA ASP A 42 -2.51 0.68 -1.08
C ASP A 42 -2.26 1.63 -2.28
N GLU A 43 -2.55 2.92 -2.08
CA GLU A 43 -1.91 4.01 -2.79
C GLU A 43 -0.45 3.90 -2.37
N ASP A 44 0.27 3.06 -3.11
CA ASP A 44 1.70 3.08 -3.40
C ASP A 44 2.39 4.30 -2.79
N SER A 45 2.57 4.25 -1.47
CA SER A 45 3.06 5.39 -0.70
C SER A 45 4.57 5.38 -0.79
N GLY A 46 5.08 5.87 -1.92
CA GLY A 46 6.29 6.67 -1.94
C GLY A 46 7.50 6.17 -2.74
N GLU A 47 7.41 5.06 -3.47
CA GLU A 47 8.55 4.56 -4.27
C GLU A 47 8.16 4.29 -5.75
N SER A 48 7.12 4.97 -6.27
CA SER A 48 6.86 4.98 -7.72
C SER A 48 7.97 5.77 -8.43
N LEU A 49 8.91 5.06 -9.05
CA LEU A 49 9.92 5.66 -9.92
C LEU A 49 9.24 6.40 -11.06
N SER A 50 9.68 7.64 -11.30
CA SER A 50 9.22 8.41 -12.45
C SER A 50 9.59 7.68 -13.74
N VAL A 51 8.83 7.86 -14.83
CA VAL A 51 9.15 7.25 -16.14
C VAL A 51 10.59 7.55 -16.56
N TRP A 52 11.10 8.72 -16.18
CA TRP A 52 12.46 9.16 -16.47
C TRP A 52 13.53 8.37 -15.70
N ASP A 53 13.37 8.22 -14.39
CA ASP A 53 14.28 7.42 -13.58
C ASP A 53 14.17 5.93 -13.95
N ALA A 54 12.95 5.45 -14.20
CA ALA A 54 12.72 4.11 -14.69
C ALA A 54 13.41 3.88 -16.04
N ALA A 55 13.36 4.85 -16.97
CA ALA A 55 14.02 4.75 -18.27
C ALA A 55 15.54 4.73 -18.13
N ASP A 56 16.13 5.63 -17.34
CA ASP A 56 17.58 5.69 -17.14
C ASP A 56 18.13 4.39 -16.52
N ILE A 57 17.42 3.84 -15.54
CA ILE A 57 17.73 2.54 -14.93
C ILE A 57 17.56 1.42 -15.95
N TYR A 58 16.47 1.41 -16.72
CA TYR A 58 16.20 0.39 -17.74
C TYR A 58 17.30 0.33 -18.81
N PHE A 59 17.70 1.47 -19.38
CA PHE A 59 18.77 1.55 -20.38
C PHE A 59 20.14 1.25 -19.79
N SER A 60 20.41 1.68 -18.55
CA SER A 60 21.67 1.39 -17.86
C SER A 60 21.83 -0.08 -17.47
N ASN A 61 20.73 -0.81 -17.26
CA ASN A 61 20.74 -2.25 -16.93
C ASN A 61 20.61 -3.17 -18.15
N GLY A 62 20.63 -2.62 -19.37
CA GLY A 62 20.61 -3.42 -20.60
C GLY A 62 19.21 -3.81 -21.08
N CYS A 63 18.19 -3.00 -20.78
CA CYS A 63 16.82 -3.15 -21.24
C CYS A 63 16.10 -4.41 -20.71
N ASP A 64 16.36 -4.79 -19.46
CA ASP A 64 15.74 -5.95 -18.82
C ASP A 64 14.27 -5.68 -18.46
N GLU A 65 13.40 -6.67 -18.70
CA GLU A 65 11.97 -6.60 -18.41
C GLU A 65 11.69 -6.42 -16.89
N ASP A 66 12.60 -6.90 -16.03
CA ASP A 66 12.51 -6.72 -14.57
C ASP A 66 12.72 -5.26 -14.12
N TYR A 67 13.34 -4.43 -14.97
CA TYR A 67 13.56 -2.98 -14.72
C TYR A 67 12.57 -2.09 -15.48
N MET A 68 11.45 -2.65 -15.95
CA MET A 68 10.40 -1.86 -16.59
C MET A 68 9.56 -1.07 -15.58
N PHE A 69 9.65 -1.37 -14.28
CA PHE A 69 8.94 -0.67 -13.18
C PHE A 69 7.45 -0.40 -13.47
N GLY A 70 6.79 -1.32 -14.18
CA GLY A 70 5.38 -1.20 -14.58
C GLY A 70 5.11 -0.37 -15.83
N TYR A 71 6.13 0.21 -16.48
CA TYR A 71 6.02 0.95 -17.75
C TYR A 71 6.31 0.06 -18.95
N THR A 72 5.81 0.44 -20.12
CA THR A 72 6.11 -0.27 -21.37
C THR A 72 7.45 0.16 -21.97
N HIS A 73 8.08 -0.73 -22.77
CA HIS A 73 9.33 -0.42 -23.46
C HIS A 73 9.24 0.89 -24.28
N GLU A 74 8.09 1.11 -24.92
CA GLU A 74 7.83 2.31 -25.73
C GLU A 74 7.81 3.60 -24.88
N GLU A 75 7.26 3.54 -23.66
CA GLU A 75 7.25 4.68 -22.73
C GLU A 75 8.65 5.02 -22.23
N LEU A 76 9.46 3.99 -21.92
CA LEU A 76 10.84 4.15 -21.48
C LEU A 76 11.72 4.73 -22.61
N VAL A 77 11.59 4.23 -23.84
CA VAL A 77 12.29 4.76 -25.03
C VAL A 77 11.91 6.22 -25.30
N LYS A 78 10.62 6.55 -25.16
CA LYS A 78 10.11 7.90 -25.38
C LYS A 78 10.64 8.88 -24.32
N ALA A 79 10.72 8.45 -23.06
CA ALA A 79 11.27 9.26 -21.99
C ALA A 79 12.79 9.45 -22.11
N HIS A 80 13.55 8.39 -22.43
CA HIS A 80 14.99 8.49 -22.62
C HIS A 80 15.40 9.34 -23.85
N GLY A 81 14.52 9.47 -24.84
CA GLY A 81 14.77 10.19 -26.08
C GLY A 81 14.38 11.68 -26.12
N GLN A 82 14.08 12.32 -24.98
CA GLN A 82 13.66 13.73 -24.90
C GLN A 82 14.80 14.75 -24.86
#